data_AF-A0A958E443-F1
#
_entry.id   AF-A0A958E443-F1
#
_cell.length_a   1.000
_cell.length_b   1.000
_cell.length_c   1.000
_cell.angle_alpha   90.00
_cell.angle_beta   90.00
_cell.angle_gamma   90.00
#
_symmetry.space_group_name_H-M   'P 1'
#
loop_
_entity.id
_entity.type
_entity.pdbx_description
1 polymer ?
#
loop_
_entity_poly.entity_id
_entity_poly.type
_entity_poly.pdbx_seq_one_letter_code
_entity_poly.pdbx_strand_id
1 'polypeptide(L)'
;MKYMANGSFQSNPLMRLTLIGTLIFFAIFWVTTFVMFFSKMGLSPQSVVDYYLGSEALYTQPRTFGSMLEVTHGHLPVMAMVA
;
A
#
# COMPACT_ATOMS: atom_id res chain seq x y z
N MET A 1 15.23 5.95 -20.53
CA MET A 1 15.85 7.24 -20.13
C MET A 1 15.96 8.27 -21.27
N LYS A 2 16.16 7.88 -22.56
CA LYS A 2 16.30 8.83 -23.70
C LYS A 2 15.15 9.85 -23.84
N TYR A 3 13.92 9.43 -23.57
CA TYR A 3 12.77 10.33 -23.62
C TYR A 3 12.67 11.21 -22.35
N MET A 4 13.09 10.69 -21.18
CA MET A 4 13.13 11.36 -19.84
C MET A 4 13.99 12.62 -19.86
N ALA A 5 15.17 12.52 -20.48
CA ALA A 5 16.12 13.62 -20.56
C ALA A 5 15.73 14.74 -21.54
N ASN A 6 14.92 14.45 -22.56
CA ASN A 6 14.64 15.38 -23.67
C ASN A 6 13.23 16.00 -23.64
N GLY A 7 12.41 15.71 -22.62
CA GLY A 7 11.06 16.27 -22.49
C GLY A 7 10.05 15.84 -23.56
N SER A 8 10.41 14.89 -24.45
CA SER A 8 9.59 14.45 -25.59
C SER A 8 8.41 13.53 -25.21
N PHE A 9 7.97 13.53 -23.95
CA PHE A 9 6.77 12.81 -23.52
C PHE A 9 5.48 13.45 -23.96
N GLN A 10 5.46 14.77 -24.00
CA GLN A 10 4.29 15.54 -24.40
C GLN A 10 3.92 15.23 -25.87
N SER A 11 4.91 14.92 -26.71
CA SER A 11 4.72 14.67 -28.14
C SER A 11 4.33 13.24 -28.50
N ASN A 12 4.51 12.25 -27.62
CA ASN A 12 4.23 10.85 -27.93
C ASN A 12 2.96 10.33 -27.23
N PRO A 13 1.84 10.12 -27.97
CA PRO A 13 0.57 9.74 -27.37
C PRO A 13 0.60 8.39 -26.66
N LEU A 14 1.40 7.43 -27.12
CA LEU A 14 1.52 6.11 -26.49
C LEU A 14 2.20 6.20 -25.13
N MET A 15 3.23 7.03 -25.02
CA MET A 15 3.96 7.21 -23.77
C MET A 15 3.15 8.01 -22.74
N ARG A 16 2.29 8.93 -23.20
CA ARG A 16 1.31 9.60 -22.32
C ARG A 16 0.26 8.63 -21.80
N LEU A 17 -0.23 7.72 -22.64
CA LEU A 17 -1.20 6.70 -22.26
C LEU A 17 -0.65 5.78 -21.18
N THR A 18 0.56 5.24 -21.36
CA THR A 18 1.17 4.35 -20.36
C THR A 18 1.43 5.09 -19.04
N LEU A 19 1.86 6.35 -19.09
CA LEU A 19 2.09 7.15 -17.89
C LEU A 19 0.80 7.44 -17.12
N ILE A 20 -0.29 7.79 -17.82
CA ILE A 20 -1.62 7.96 -17.20
C ILE A 20 -2.10 6.63 -16.62
N GLY A 21 -1.95 5.52 -17.36
CA GLY A 21 -2.33 4.18 -16.88
C GLY A 21 -1.59 3.82 -15.59
N THR A 22 -0.28 4.07 -15.53
CA THR A 22 0.53 3.87 -14.32
C THR A 22 0.07 4.75 -13.16
N LEU A 23 -0.25 6.03 -13.41
CA LEU A 23 -0.78 6.93 -12.37
C LEU A 23 -2.11 6.44 -11.82
N ILE A 24 -3.03 6.01 -12.69
CA ILE A 24 -4.33 5.44 -12.27
C ILE A 24 -4.11 4.17 -11.46
N PHE A 25 -3.23 3.29 -11.91
CA PHE A 25 -2.90 2.06 -11.19
C PHE A 25 -2.37 2.37 -9.78
N PHE A 26 -1.44 3.31 -9.64
CA PHE A 26 -0.94 3.71 -8.32
C PHE A 26 -2.02 4.37 -7.46
N ALA A 27 -2.89 5.20 -8.04
CA ALA A 27 -3.98 5.82 -7.31
C ALA A 27 -4.95 4.76 -6.75
N ILE A 28 -5.34 3.77 -7.56
CA ILE A 28 -6.19 2.65 -7.12
C ILE A 28 -5.48 1.82 -6.04
N PHE A 29 -4.20 1.51 -6.24
CA PHE A 29 -3.41 0.79 -5.25
C PHE A 29 -3.40 1.53 -3.91
N TRP A 30 -3.11 2.84 -3.92
CA TRP A 30 -3.08 3.64 -2.71
C TRP A 30 -4.43 3.71 -2.00
N VAL A 31 -5.51 3.93 -2.75
CA VAL A 31 -6.89 3.97 -2.20
C VAL A 31 -7.27 2.62 -1.58
N THR A 32 -6.97 1.51 -2.25
CA THR A 32 -7.31 0.17 -1.72
C THR A 32 -6.48 -0.17 -0.49
N THR A 33 -5.19 0.19 -0.44
CA THR A 33 -4.36 0.06 0.78
C THR A 33 -4.92 0.90 1.92
N PHE A 34 -5.32 2.15 1.65
CA PHE A 34 -5.91 3.03 2.66
C PHE A 34 -7.22 2.44 3.20
N VAL A 35 -8.14 2.03 2.33
CA VAL A 35 -9.40 1.39 2.75
C VAL A 35 -9.15 0.11 3.55
N MET A 36 -8.17 -0.72 3.17
CA MET A 36 -7.81 -1.93 3.92
C MET A 36 -7.19 -1.61 5.28
N PHE A 37 -6.49 -0.50 5.42
CA PHE A 37 -5.99 -0.04 6.72
C PHE A 37 -7.16 0.35 7.62
N PHE A 38 -8.07 1.23 7.16
CA PHE A 38 -9.21 1.70 7.97
C PHE A 38 -10.23 0.62 8.29
N SER A 39 -10.32 -0.46 7.51
CA SER A 39 -11.18 -1.60 7.84
C SER A 39 -10.64 -2.45 8.99
N LYS A 40 -9.34 -2.34 9.30
CA LYS A 40 -8.65 -3.14 10.30
C LYS A 40 -8.26 -2.35 11.55
N MET A 41 -7.93 -1.07 11.39
CA MET A 41 -7.38 -0.24 12.45
C MET A 41 -7.72 1.23 12.23
N GLY A 42 -7.91 1.97 13.32
CA GLY A 42 -8.03 3.43 13.28
C GLY A 42 -6.67 4.13 13.33
N LEU A 43 -6.71 5.44 13.50
CA LEU A 43 -5.51 6.27 13.74
C LEU A 43 -5.25 6.50 15.24
N SER A 44 -6.02 5.87 16.14
CA SER A 44 -5.86 6.04 17.58
C SER A 44 -4.85 5.04 18.14
N PRO A 45 -4.06 5.42 19.17
CA PRO A 45 -3.15 4.49 19.83
C PRO A 45 -3.85 3.24 20.37
N GLN A 46 -5.08 3.39 20.88
CA GLN A 46 -5.88 2.27 21.39
C GLN A 46 -6.20 1.25 20.28
N SER A 47 -6.52 1.72 19.06
CA SER A 47 -6.81 0.80 17.95
C SER A 47 -5.61 -0.05 17.54
N VAL A 48 -4.40 0.47 17.71
CA VAL A 48 -3.16 -0.29 17.50
C VAL A 48 -3.07 -1.41 18.53
N VAL A 49 -3.29 -1.10 19.81
CA VAL A 49 -3.28 -2.08 20.90
C VAL A 49 -4.32 -3.17 20.66
N ASP A 50 -5.57 -2.79 20.39
CA ASP A 50 -6.68 -3.72 20.15
C ASP A 50 -6.44 -4.61 18.91
N TYR A 51 -5.77 -4.08 17.89
CA TYR A 51 -5.45 -4.84 16.68
C TYR A 51 -4.33 -5.86 16.87
N TYR A 52 -3.28 -5.51 17.63
CA TYR A 52 -2.13 -6.39 17.83
C TYR A 52 -2.30 -7.36 19.00
N LEU A 53 -2.81 -6.88 20.14
CA LEU A 53 -3.03 -7.68 21.35
C LEU A 53 -4.40 -8.38 21.35
N GLY A 54 -5.27 -8.07 20.40
CA GLY A 54 -6.66 -8.52 20.40
C GLY A 54 -7.51 -7.70 21.36
N SER A 55 -8.82 -7.87 21.25
CA SER A 55 -9.80 -7.18 22.09
C SER A 55 -10.96 -8.11 22.37
N GLU A 56 -11.25 -8.32 23.66
CA GLU A 56 -12.42 -9.11 24.08
C GLU A 56 -13.72 -8.44 23.64
N ALA A 57 -13.76 -7.10 23.62
CA ALA A 57 -14.92 -6.33 23.19
C ALA A 57 -15.23 -6.49 21.69
N LEU A 58 -14.20 -6.74 20.88
CA LEU A 58 -14.31 -6.98 19.43
C LEU A 58 -14.23 -8.47 19.08
N TYR A 59 -14.10 -9.36 20.08
CA TYR A 59 -13.88 -10.80 19.92
C TYR A 59 -12.71 -11.14 18.98
N THR A 60 -11.66 -10.33 18.99
CA THR A 60 -10.47 -10.53 18.14
C THR A 60 -9.34 -11.20 18.92
N GLN A 61 -8.68 -12.17 18.28
CA GLN A 61 -7.50 -12.82 18.85
C GLN A 61 -6.22 -11.99 18.62
N PRO A 62 -5.25 -12.06 19.54
CA PRO A 62 -3.94 -11.45 19.35
C PRO A 62 -3.24 -11.97 18.09
N ARG A 63 -2.50 -11.07 17.41
CA ARG A 63 -1.67 -11.42 16.26
C ARG A 63 -0.46 -12.23 16.71
N THR A 64 -0.23 -13.38 16.08
CA THR A 64 0.97 -14.18 16.33
C THR A 64 2.17 -13.59 15.59
N PHE A 65 3.37 -13.78 16.15
CA PHE A 65 4.62 -13.35 15.51
C PHE A 65 4.79 -13.93 14.10
N GLY A 66 4.47 -15.21 13.90
CA GLY A 66 4.53 -15.85 12.58
C GLY A 66 3.66 -15.15 11.54
N SER A 67 2.41 -14.80 11.90
CA SER A 67 1.50 -14.08 11.00
C SER A 67 2.02 -12.68 10.63
N MET A 68 2.67 -11.99 11.57
CA MET A 68 3.27 -10.69 11.31
C MET A 68 4.48 -10.80 10.40
N LEU A 69 5.31 -11.83 10.59
CA LEU A 69 6.49 -12.08 9.77
C LEU A 69 6.11 -12.46 8.34
N GLU A 70 5.08 -13.27 8.14
CA GLU A 70 4.57 -13.63 6.81
C GLU A 70 4.10 -12.39 6.03
N VAL A 71 3.29 -11.54 6.67
CA VAL A 71 2.82 -10.28 6.07
C VAL A 71 4.01 -9.38 5.75
N THR A 72 4.93 -9.21 6.71
CA THR A 72 6.12 -8.35 6.54
C THR A 72 7.02 -8.85 5.41
N HIS A 73 7.23 -10.16 5.31
CA HIS A 73 8.06 -10.78 4.28
C HIS A 73 7.48 -10.55 2.87
N GLY A 74 6.15 -10.63 2.72
CA GLY A 74 5.50 -10.34 1.45
C GLY A 74 5.51 -8.85 1.07
N HIS A 75 5.44 -7.95 2.05
CA HIS A 75 5.32 -6.51 1.79
C HIS A 75 6.68 -5.81 1.66
N LEU A 76 7.72 -6.23 2.38
CA LEU A 76 9.03 -5.56 2.34
C LEU A 76 9.63 -5.46 0.92
N PRO A 77 9.65 -6.52 0.09
CA PRO A 77 10.18 -6.43 -1.27
C PRO A 77 9.37 -5.47 -2.15
N VAL A 78 8.05 -5.42 -1.98
CA VAL A 78 7.15 -4.54 -2.74
C VAL A 78 7.37 -3.08 -2.32
N MET A 79 7.48 -2.81 -1.02
CA MET A 79 7.74 -1.46 -0.51
C MET A 79 9.13 -0.96 -0.93
N ALA A 80 10.14 -1.83 -0.96
CA ALA A 80 11.49 -1.49 -1.44
C ALA A 80 11.55 -1.19 -2.94
N MET A 81 10.64 -1.73 -3.74
CA MET A 81 10.54 -1.44 -5.17
C MET A 81 9.87 -0.09 -5.45
N VAL A 82 9.02 0.37 -4.54
CA VAL A 82 8.25 1.62 -4.66
C VAL A 82 8.94 2.81 -3.99
N ALA A 83 9.83 2.59 -3.01
CA ALA A 83 10.61 3.61 -2.31
C ALA A 83 11.81 4.11 -3.12
#